data_AF-A0A378G0U0-F1
#
_entry.id   AF-A0A378G0U0-F1
#
_cell.length_a   1.000
_cell.length_b   1.000
_cell.length_c   1.000
_cell.angle_alpha   90.00
_cell.angle_beta   90.00
_cell.angle_gamma   90.00
#
_symmetry.space_group_name_H-M   'P 1'
#
loop_
_entity.id
_entity.type
_entity.pdbx_description
1 polymer ?
#
loop_
_entity_poly.entity_id
_entity_poly.type
_entity_poly.pdbx_seq_one_letter_code
_entity_poly.pdbx_strand_id
1 'polypeptide(L)'
;MQYLGKVIGVAVALLMGGGFWGVVLGFLVGHMFDRARSRRLNLFANQQERQSLFFSTTFEVMGHLTKSKGRVTEADIHVANVLMDRMNLHGASRTAAQQAFRDGKADNYPLREKMR
;
A
#
# COMPACT_ATOMS: atom_id res chain seq x y z
N MET A 1 8.05 15.42 8.10
CA MET A 1 8.97 16.57 8.18
C MET A 1 9.32 17.05 6.77
N GLN A 2 8.56 17.99 6.22
CA GLN A 2 8.71 18.50 4.83
C GLN A 2 9.67 19.71 4.72
N TYR A 3 10.45 19.94 5.77
CA TYR A 3 11.36 21.09 5.88
C TYR A 3 12.83 20.67 5.95
N LEU A 4 13.10 19.37 6.01
CA LEU A 4 14.44 18.84 6.25
C LEU A 4 15.38 19.18 5.08
N GLY A 5 14.91 19.02 3.84
CA GLY A 5 15.65 19.39 2.63
C GLY A 5 15.87 20.90 2.53
N LYS A 6 14.87 21.72 2.85
CA LYS A 6 15.03 23.18 2.91
C LYS A 6 16.07 23.63 3.94
N VAL A 7 16.01 23.09 5.16
CA VAL A 7 16.93 23.47 6.25
C VAL A 7 18.36 23.03 5.93
N ILE A 8 18.55 21.80 5.43
CA ILE A 8 19.87 21.31 5.02
C ILE A 8 20.39 22.12 3.83
N GLY A 9 19.55 22.40 2.83
CA GLY A 9 19.93 23.18 1.66
C GLY A 9 20.39 24.61 2.00
N VAL A 10 19.68 25.28 2.91
CA VAL A 10 20.08 26.61 3.41
C VAL A 10 21.34 26.53 4.28
N ALA A 11 21.46 25.53 5.16
CA ALA A 11 22.64 25.36 6.00
C ALA A 11 23.92 25.11 5.18
N VAL A 12 23.84 24.24 4.16
CA VAL A 12 24.97 23.96 3.25
C VAL A 12 25.36 25.22 2.46
N ALA A 13 24.37 25.97 1.97
CA ALA A 13 24.61 27.21 1.25
C ALA A 13 25.30 28.29 2.11
N LEU A 14 24.94 28.39 3.39
CA LEU A 14 25.59 29.27 4.36
C LEU A 14 27.03 28.83 4.64
N LEU A 15 27.26 27.53 4.82
CA LEU A 15 28.59 26.97 5.09
C LEU A 15 29.56 27.10 3.90
N MET A 16 29.05 27.04 2.67
CA MET A 16 29.86 27.25 1.45
C MET A 16 30.16 28.72 1.16
N GLY A 17 29.66 29.66 1.96
CA GLY A 17 29.95 31.09 1.77
C GLY A 17 29.30 31.72 0.54
N GLY A 18 28.25 31.09 -0.02
CA GLY A 18 27.60 31.55 -1.26
C GLY A 18 26.81 32.87 -1.16
N GLY A 19 26.84 33.54 0.00
CA GLY A 19 26.10 34.77 0.26
C GLY A 19 24.58 34.61 0.10
N PHE A 20 23.90 35.72 -0.17
CA PHE A 20 22.44 35.76 -0.34
C PHE A 20 21.96 34.82 -1.47
N TRP A 21 22.67 34.78 -2.61
CA TRP A 21 22.31 33.95 -3.75
C TRP A 21 22.48 32.45 -3.49
N GLY A 22 23.50 32.06 -2.72
CA GLY A 22 23.68 30.68 -2.27
C GLY A 22 22.49 30.22 -1.43
N VAL A 23 22.02 31.04 -0.48
CA VAL A 23 20.87 30.71 0.38
C VAL A 23 19.59 30.52 -0.44
N VAL A 24 19.34 31.40 -1.41
CA VAL A 24 18.17 31.29 -2.31
C VAL A 24 18.24 30.01 -3.15
N LEU A 25 19.40 29.69 -3.72
CA LEU A 25 19.60 28.44 -4.46
C LEU A 25 19.45 27.20 -3.56
N GLY A 26 20.06 27.20 -2.38
CA GLY A 26 19.96 26.12 -1.40
C GLY A 26 18.52 25.87 -0.95
N PHE A 27 17.76 26.95 -0.75
CA PHE A 27 16.33 26.86 -0.42
C PHE A 27 15.51 26.26 -1.57
N LEU A 28 15.73 26.71 -2.81
CA LEU A 28 15.05 26.19 -4.01
C LEU A 28 15.34 24.70 -4.22
N VAL A 29 16.60 24.31 -4.16
CA VAL A 29 17.03 22.91 -4.31
C VAL A 29 16.47 22.05 -3.17
N GLY A 30 16.56 22.53 -1.93
CA GLY A 30 15.99 21.86 -0.76
C GLY A 30 14.47 21.67 -0.87
N HIS A 31 13.75 22.65 -1.39
CA HIS A 31 12.31 22.56 -1.63
C HIS A 31 11.95 21.52 -2.69
N MET A 32 12.70 21.47 -3.80
CA MET A 32 12.50 20.46 -4.85
C MET A 32 12.76 19.05 -4.32
N PHE A 33 13.80 18.88 -3.51
CA PHE A 33 14.14 17.60 -2.87
C PHE A 33 13.02 17.13 -1.93
N ASP A 34 12.54 17.99 -1.04
CA ASP A 34 11.43 17.67 -0.14
C ASP A 34 10.16 17.28 -0.90
N ARG A 35 9.83 18.01 -1.98
CA ARG A 35 8.65 17.73 -2.82
C ARG A 35 8.79 16.41 -3.58
N ALA A 36 9.95 16.12 -4.14
CA ALA A 36 10.22 14.86 -4.86
C ALA A 36 10.14 13.65 -3.92
N ARG A 37 10.75 13.76 -2.72
CA ARG A 37 10.70 12.71 -1.69
C ARG A 37 9.27 12.45 -1.21
N SER A 38 8.51 13.52 -0.91
CA SER A 38 7.12 13.38 -0.48
C SER A 38 6.25 12.73 -1.55
N ARG A 39 6.40 13.11 -2.83
CA ARG A 39 5.69 12.46 -3.94
C ARG A 39 6.00 10.98 -4.04
N ARG A 40 7.28 10.61 -3.96
CA ARG A 40 7.72 9.21 -4.03
C ARG A 40 7.15 8.37 -2.88
N LEU A 41 7.18 8.88 -1.66
CA LEU A 41 6.58 8.20 -0.50
C LEU A 41 5.07 8.02 -0.65
N ASN A 42 4.35 9.05 -1.12
CA ASN A 42 2.91 8.96 -1.35
C ASN A 42 2.57 7.93 -2.45
N LEU A 43 3.38 7.85 -3.51
CA LEU A 43 3.20 6.83 -4.56
C LEU A 43 3.39 5.42 -4.01
N PHE A 44 4.40 5.18 -3.18
CA PHE A 44 4.61 3.88 -2.54
C PHE A 44 3.50 3.52 -1.56
N ALA A 45 3.05 4.48 -0.74
CA ALA A 45 1.93 4.26 0.19
C ALA A 45 0.64 3.90 -0.57
N ASN A 46 0.31 4.65 -1.63
CA ASN A 46 -0.85 4.37 -2.48
C ASN A 46 -0.73 2.99 -3.16
N GLN A 47 0.47 2.59 -3.59
CA GLN A 47 0.69 1.28 -4.20
C GLN A 47 0.45 0.16 -3.20
N GLN A 48 0.97 0.29 -1.97
CA GLN A 48 0.78 -0.70 -0.91
C GLN A 48 -0.71 -0.83 -0.52
N GLU A 49 -1.41 0.30 -0.41
CA GLU A 49 -2.84 0.33 -0.10
C GLU A 49 -3.67 -0.35 -1.20
N ARG A 50 -3.38 -0.05 -2.47
CA ARG A 50 -4.05 -0.69 -3.62
C ARG A 50 -3.82 -2.19 -3.66
N GLN A 51 -2.60 -2.66 -3.37
CA GLN A 51 -2.31 -4.09 -3.29
C GLN A 51 -3.08 -4.76 -2.15
N SER A 52 -3.11 -4.14 -0.97
CA SER A 52 -3.87 -4.64 0.18
C SER A 52 -5.36 -4.76 -0.15
N LEU A 53 -5.96 -3.73 -0.76
CA LEU A 53 -7.35 -3.74 -1.18
C LEU A 53 -7.62 -4.84 -2.22
N PHE A 54 -6.75 -4.96 -3.22
CA PHE A 54 -6.86 -6.00 -4.24
C PHE A 54 -6.87 -7.40 -3.61
N PHE A 55 -5.95 -7.70 -2.70
CA PHE A 55 -5.91 -9.00 -2.03
C PHE A 55 -7.16 -9.22 -1.16
N SER A 56 -7.55 -8.24 -0.34
CA SER A 56 -8.76 -8.35 0.49
C SER A 56 -9.98 -8.68 -0.35
N THR A 57 -10.24 -7.87 -1.39
CA THR A 57 -11.38 -8.09 -2.29
C THR A 57 -11.28 -9.45 -2.99
N THR A 58 -10.11 -9.85 -3.46
CA THR A 58 -9.93 -11.14 -4.15
C THR A 58 -10.30 -12.32 -3.24
N PHE A 59 -9.80 -12.33 -2.00
CA PHE A 59 -10.07 -13.42 -1.07
C PHE A 59 -11.48 -13.37 -0.50
N GLU A 60 -12.05 -12.18 -0.26
CA GLU A 60 -13.47 -12.02 0.07
C GLU A 60 -14.38 -12.59 -1.02
N VAL A 61 -14.13 -12.23 -2.29
CA VAL A 61 -14.88 -12.76 -3.43
C VAL A 61 -14.73 -14.28 -3.56
N MET A 62 -13.52 -14.80 -3.37
CA MET A 62 -13.27 -16.23 -3.40
C MET A 62 -14.01 -16.98 -2.27
N GLY A 63 -14.04 -16.40 -1.07
CA GLY A 63 -14.82 -16.91 0.07
C GLY A 63 -16.32 -16.95 -0.24
N HIS A 64 -16.85 -15.89 -0.84
CA HIS A 64 -18.25 -15.82 -1.25
C HIS A 64 -18.58 -16.84 -2.34
N LEU A 65 -17.74 -16.94 -3.36
CA LEU A 65 -17.89 -17.88 -4.46
C LEU A 65 -17.81 -19.34 -4.00
N THR A 66 -16.89 -19.66 -3.10
CA THR A 66 -16.77 -21.01 -2.56
C THR A 66 -17.92 -21.36 -1.61
N LYS A 67 -18.52 -20.37 -0.95
CA LYS A 67 -19.72 -20.57 -0.12
C LYS A 67 -21.00 -20.72 -0.95
N SER A 68 -21.09 -20.10 -2.13
CA SER A 68 -22.32 -20.11 -2.95
C SER A 68 -22.76 -21.51 -3.40
N LYS A 69 -21.84 -22.48 -3.45
CA LYS A 69 -22.12 -23.92 -3.65
C LYS A 69 -22.60 -24.67 -2.39
N GLY A 70 -22.90 -23.96 -1.30
CA GLY A 70 -23.48 -24.46 -0.05
C GLY A 70 -22.48 -24.62 1.10
N ARG A 71 -21.32 -25.25 0.84
CA ARG A 71 -20.26 -25.43 1.85
C ARG A 71 -18.86 -25.25 1.26
N VAL A 72 -17.96 -24.73 2.08
CA VAL A 72 -16.52 -24.67 1.78
C VAL A 72 -15.88 -26.01 2.14
N THR A 73 -15.09 -26.57 1.25
CA THR A 73 -14.40 -27.86 1.43
C THR A 73 -12.91 -27.68 1.66
N GLU A 74 -12.21 -28.73 2.09
CA GLU A 74 -10.74 -28.71 2.21
C GLU A 74 -10.05 -28.42 0.87
N ALA A 75 -10.62 -28.88 -0.25
CA ALA A 75 -10.12 -28.57 -1.57
C ALA A 75 -10.18 -27.05 -1.86
N ASP A 76 -11.25 -26.36 -1.44
CA ASP A 76 -11.34 -24.90 -1.60
C ASP A 76 -10.29 -24.17 -0.78
N ILE A 77 -10.09 -24.62 0.47
CA ILE A 77 -9.07 -24.07 1.38
C ILE A 77 -7.68 -24.30 0.79
N HIS A 78 -7.43 -25.46 0.18
CA HIS A 78 -6.19 -25.76 -0.49
C HIS A 78 -5.95 -24.81 -1.68
N VAL A 79 -6.95 -24.61 -2.54
CA VAL A 79 -6.84 -23.67 -3.68
C VAL A 79 -6.59 -22.24 -3.17
N ALA A 80 -7.26 -21.81 -2.10
CA ALA A 80 -7.05 -20.49 -1.50
C ALA A 80 -5.60 -20.34 -0.97
N ASN A 81 -5.06 -21.36 -0.31
CA ASN A 81 -3.67 -21.36 0.15
C ASN A 81 -2.67 -21.31 -1.02
N VAL A 82 -2.87 -22.12 -2.06
CA VAL A 82 -2.02 -22.10 -3.26
C VAL A 82 -2.05 -20.71 -3.92
N LEU A 83 -3.20 -20.05 -3.94
CA LEU A 83 -3.32 -18.71 -4.48
C LEU A 83 -2.57 -17.68 -3.62
N MET A 84 -2.65 -17.76 -2.29
CA MET A 84 -1.86 -16.93 -1.38
C MET A 84 -0.36 -17.12 -1.60
N ASP A 85 0.09 -18.36 -1.78
CA ASP A 85 1.50 -18.67 -2.05
C ASP A 85 1.95 -18.10 -3.40
N ARG A 86 1.13 -18.23 -4.46
CA ARG A 86 1.40 -17.64 -5.78
C ARG A 86 1.45 -16.11 -5.77
N MET A 87 0.65 -15.48 -4.90
CA MET A 87 0.67 -14.03 -4.67
C MET A 87 1.79 -13.59 -3.71
N ASN A 88 2.62 -14.53 -3.25
CA ASN A 88 3.73 -14.30 -2.32
C ASN A 88 3.27 -13.66 -0.99
N LEU A 89 2.11 -14.08 -0.48
CA LEU A 89 1.55 -13.60 0.78
C LEU A 89 2.09 -14.40 1.97
N HIS A 90 2.70 -13.71 2.93
CA HIS A 90 3.36 -14.29 4.10
C HIS A 90 3.04 -13.51 5.37
N GLY A 91 3.15 -14.17 6.53
CA GLY A 91 2.93 -13.54 7.83
C GLY A 91 1.60 -12.78 7.89
N ALA A 92 1.66 -11.48 8.21
CA ALA A 92 0.48 -10.62 8.35
C ALA A 92 -0.38 -10.53 7.08
N SER A 93 0.23 -10.50 5.88
CA SER A 93 -0.55 -10.41 4.63
C SER A 93 -1.29 -11.70 4.33
N ARG A 94 -0.71 -12.86 4.68
CA ARG A 94 -1.40 -14.16 4.61
C ARG A 94 -2.56 -14.24 5.59
N THR A 95 -2.35 -13.79 6.83
CA THR A 95 -3.42 -13.75 7.84
C THR A 95 -4.56 -12.83 7.41
N ALA A 96 -4.25 -11.66 6.83
CA ALA A 96 -5.26 -10.75 6.29
C ALA A 96 -6.06 -11.39 5.14
N ALA A 97 -5.39 -12.07 4.21
CA ALA A 97 -6.05 -12.80 3.12
C ALA A 97 -6.95 -13.94 3.63
N GLN A 98 -6.53 -14.66 4.66
CA GLN A 98 -7.35 -15.68 5.31
C GLN A 98 -8.58 -15.07 6.00
N GLN A 99 -8.43 -13.91 6.63
CA GLN A 99 -9.55 -13.20 7.25
C GLN A 99 -10.54 -12.70 6.19
N ALA A 100 -10.04 -12.06 5.13
CA ALA A 100 -10.81 -11.66 3.97
C ALA A 100 -11.62 -12.84 3.39
N PHE A 101 -11.00 -14.00 3.22
CA PHE A 101 -11.70 -15.22 2.79
C PHE A 101 -12.81 -15.63 3.76
N ARG A 102 -12.60 -15.48 5.08
CA ARG A 102 -13.64 -15.76 6.07
C ARG A 102 -14.80 -14.78 5.99
N ASP A 103 -14.51 -13.50 5.85
CA ASP A 103 -15.49 -12.43 5.76
C ASP A 103 -16.34 -12.58 4.50
N GLY A 104 -15.74 -13.01 3.39
CA GLY A 104 -16.42 -13.34 2.16
C GLY A 104 -17.49 -14.44 2.27
N LYS A 105 -17.35 -15.36 3.24
CA LYS A 105 -18.33 -16.43 3.47
C LYS A 105 -19.61 -15.95 4.17
N ALA A 106 -19.67 -14.70 4.63
CA ALA A 106 -20.86 -14.16 5.27
C ALA A 106 -22.06 -14.16 4.30
N ASP A 107 -23.24 -14.51 4.81
CA ASP A 107 -24.44 -14.71 3.98
C ASP A 107 -24.93 -13.43 3.27
N ASN A 108 -24.50 -12.25 3.70
CA ASN A 108 -24.86 -10.95 3.12
C ASN A 108 -23.66 -10.18 2.55
N TYR A 109 -22.70 -10.87 1.95
CA TYR A 109 -21.52 -10.25 1.38
C TYR A 109 -21.88 -9.30 0.20
N PRO A 110 -21.56 -7.99 0.26
CA PRO A 110 -21.97 -7.01 -0.75
C PRO A 110 -21.05 -7.03 -1.98
N LEU A 111 -21.09 -8.13 -2.74
CA LEU A 111 -20.20 -8.40 -3.88
C LEU A 111 -20.12 -7.22 -4.87
N ARG A 112 -21.27 -6.65 -5.23
CA ARG A 112 -21.35 -5.53 -6.20
C ARG A 112 -20.72 -4.25 -5.71
N GLU A 113 -20.72 -4.00 -4.40
CA GLU A 113 -20.11 -2.81 -3.81
C GLU A 113 -18.59 -2.94 -3.79
N LYS A 114 -18.10 -4.14 -3.44
CA LYS A 114 -16.67 -4.45 -3.31
C LYS A 114 -15.90 -4.53 -4.63
N MET A 115 -16.60 -4.69 -5.76
CA MET A 115 -16.01 -4.78 -7.10
C MET A 115 -16.01 -3.45 -7.90
N ARG A 116 -16.54 -2.36 -7.33
CA ARG A 116 -16.52 -1.03 -7.95
C ARG A 116 -15.25 -0.26 -7.61
#